data_AF-A0A496TP80-F1
#
_entry.id   AF-A0A496TP80-F1
#
_cell.length_a   1.000
_cell.length_b   1.000
_cell.length_c   1.000
_cell.angle_alpha   90.00
_cell.angle_beta   90.00
_cell.angle_gamma   90.00
#
_symmetry.space_group_name_H-M   'P 1'
#
loop_
_entity.id
_entity.type
_entity.pdbx_description
1 polymer ?
#
loop_
_entity_poly.entity_id
_entity_poly.type
_entity_poly.pdbx_seq_one_letter_code
_entity_poly.pdbx_strand_id
1 'polypeptide(L)'
;MVHFYYQNSKLWVEEVALQRICEEVGTPVYVYSQRTLQENYRMLEEAFEEIPHAICYALKANANLQILRLLADLGAGADAASVGELQLAIRAGIKPEKIVLGGVGKRDDEITFALKKGVRTLNVESEQELQVINQIATKLGKQAPVNLRVNPDIDSNT
;
A
#
# COMPACT_ATOMS: atom_id res chain seq x y z
N MET A 1 6.35 -6.70 -17.86
CA MET A 1 5.83 -6.18 -19.15
C MET A 1 4.35 -5.85 -18.96
N VAL A 2 3.77 -4.88 -19.67
CA VAL A 2 2.34 -4.57 -19.52
C VAL A 2 1.53 -5.51 -20.42
N HIS A 3 0.56 -6.24 -19.88
CA HIS A 3 -0.23 -7.25 -20.61
C HIS A 3 -1.38 -6.62 -21.40
N PHE A 4 -1.10 -5.51 -22.05
CA PHE A 4 -1.98 -4.86 -23.02
C PHE A 4 -1.29 -4.88 -24.37
N TYR A 5 -1.93 -5.48 -25.37
CA TYR A 5 -1.32 -5.68 -26.68
C TYR A 5 -2.35 -5.67 -27.81
N TYR A 6 -1.89 -5.37 -29.02
CA TYR A 6 -2.71 -5.46 -30.21
C TYR A 6 -2.59 -6.83 -30.85
N GLN A 7 -3.73 -7.42 -31.19
CA GLN A 7 -3.82 -8.64 -32.00
C GLN A 7 -4.93 -8.45 -33.03
N ASN A 8 -4.59 -8.62 -34.32
CA ASN A 8 -5.50 -8.40 -35.45
C ASN A 8 -6.21 -7.03 -35.38
N SER A 9 -5.45 -5.97 -35.09
CA SER A 9 -5.95 -4.59 -34.93
C SER A 9 -6.98 -4.36 -33.80
N LYS A 10 -7.14 -5.32 -32.88
CA LYS A 10 -7.96 -5.18 -31.67
C LYS A 10 -7.04 -5.08 -30.46
N LEU A 11 -7.41 -4.26 -29.47
CA LEU A 11 -6.67 -4.13 -28.21
C LEU A 11 -7.17 -5.18 -27.21
N TRP A 12 -6.23 -5.93 -26.64
CA TRP A 12 -6.47 -6.99 -25.66
C TRP A 12 -5.80 -6.64 -24.34
N VAL A 13 -6.40 -7.13 -23.26
CA VAL A 13 -5.79 -7.19 -21.93
C VAL A 13 -5.75 -8.65 -21.52
N GLU A 14 -4.54 -9.18 -21.32
CA GLU A 14 -4.33 -10.62 -21.18
C GLU A 14 -5.08 -11.37 -22.31
N GLU A 15 -5.92 -12.36 -21.98
CA GLU A 15 -6.68 -13.13 -22.97
C GLU A 15 -8.06 -12.54 -23.31
N VAL A 16 -8.36 -11.29 -22.93
CA VAL A 16 -9.68 -10.67 -23.12
C VAL A 16 -9.60 -9.45 -24.04
N ALA A 17 -10.40 -9.45 -25.10
CA ALA A 17 -10.55 -8.28 -25.97
C ALA A 17 -11.23 -7.14 -25.18
N LEU A 18 -10.62 -5.93 -25.16
CA LEU A 18 -11.19 -4.80 -24.43
C LEU A 18 -12.58 -4.40 -24.92
N GLN A 19 -12.85 -4.58 -26.22
CA GLN A 19 -14.18 -4.35 -26.80
C GLN A 19 -15.26 -5.13 -26.05
N ARG A 20 -15.01 -6.41 -25.72
CA ARG A 20 -15.95 -7.25 -24.98
C ARG A 20 -16.23 -6.68 -23.59
N ILE A 21 -15.21 -6.18 -22.90
CA ILE A 21 -15.37 -5.55 -21.58
C ILE A 21 -16.20 -4.28 -21.71
N CYS A 22 -15.93 -3.43 -22.70
CA CYS A 22 -16.71 -2.22 -22.95
C CYS A 22 -18.17 -2.50 -23.27
N GLU A 23 -18.46 -3.58 -24.00
CA GLU A 23 -19.83 -4.00 -24.34
C GLU A 23 -20.58 -4.59 -23.11
N GLU A 24 -19.92 -5.41 -22.30
CA GLU A 24 -20.54 -6.06 -21.13
C GLU A 24 -20.69 -5.13 -19.92
N VAL A 25 -19.71 -4.23 -19.68
CA VAL A 25 -19.65 -3.36 -18.48
C VAL A 25 -20.12 -1.93 -18.78
N GLY A 26 -19.99 -1.48 -20.03
CA GLY A 26 -20.23 -0.09 -20.42
C GLY A 26 -19.00 0.82 -20.23
N THR A 27 -19.08 2.03 -20.77
CA THR A 27 -17.98 3.01 -20.74
C THR A 27 -18.40 4.33 -20.06
N PRO A 28 -17.49 5.03 -19.35
CA PRO A 28 -16.07 4.71 -19.18
C PRO A 28 -15.81 3.56 -18.18
N VAL A 29 -14.74 2.79 -18.42
CA VAL A 29 -14.32 1.67 -17.56
C VAL A 29 -12.80 1.70 -17.34
N TYR A 30 -12.37 1.46 -16.09
CA TYR A 30 -10.97 1.18 -15.77
C TYR A 30 -10.74 -0.33 -15.83
N VAL A 31 -9.70 -0.74 -16.55
CA VAL A 31 -9.32 -2.15 -16.69
C VAL A 31 -7.89 -2.33 -16.23
N TYR A 32 -7.67 -3.34 -15.39
CA TYR A 32 -6.36 -3.66 -14.82
C TYR A 32 -6.00 -5.11 -15.21
N SER A 33 -4.73 -5.33 -15.55
CA SER A 33 -4.20 -6.70 -15.71
C SER A 33 -3.71 -7.23 -14.38
N GLN A 34 -4.27 -8.38 -13.97
CA GLN A 34 -3.79 -9.13 -12.81
C GLN A 34 -2.36 -9.61 -13.03
N ARG A 35 -2.06 -10.14 -14.23
CA ARG A 35 -0.74 -10.66 -14.56
C ARG A 35 0.35 -9.59 -14.48
N THR A 36 0.06 -8.36 -14.95
CA THR A 36 1.02 -7.25 -14.84
C THR A 36 1.29 -6.88 -13.39
N LEU A 37 0.26 -6.85 -12.54
CA LEU A 37 0.42 -6.57 -11.11
C LEU A 37 1.28 -7.65 -10.43
N GLN A 38 1.02 -8.93 -10.73
CA GLN A 38 1.78 -10.06 -10.16
C GLN A 38 3.24 -10.06 -10.61
N GLU A 39 3.51 -9.87 -11.90
CA GLU A 39 4.87 -9.82 -12.42
C GLU A 39 5.67 -8.64 -11.86
N ASN A 40 5.05 -7.46 -11.78
CA ASN A 40 5.73 -6.29 -11.22
C ASN A 40 6.07 -6.47 -9.73
N TYR A 41 5.18 -7.11 -8.96
CA TYR A 41 5.47 -7.46 -7.58
C TYR A 41 6.63 -8.45 -7.48
N ARG A 42 6.57 -9.55 -8.24
CA ARG A 42 7.60 -10.60 -8.23
C ARG A 42 8.96 -10.08 -8.66
N MET A 43 9.01 -9.21 -9.66
CA MET A 43 10.25 -8.57 -10.11
C MET A 43 10.90 -7.77 -8.98
N LEU A 44 10.12 -7.07 -8.15
CA LEU A 44 10.66 -6.37 -6.98
C LEU A 44 11.11 -7.35 -5.89
N GLU A 45 10.32 -8.39 -5.62
CA GLU A 45 10.66 -9.41 -4.62
C GLU A 45 11.97 -10.13 -4.98
N GLU A 46 12.11 -10.57 -6.23
CA GLU A 46 13.30 -11.24 -6.76
C GLU A 46 14.52 -10.32 -6.73
N ALA A 47 14.37 -9.03 -7.06
CA ALA A 47 15.48 -8.07 -7.05
C ALA A 47 16.09 -7.83 -5.65
N PHE A 48 15.35 -8.14 -4.58
CA PHE A 48 15.81 -7.98 -3.20
C PHE A 48 15.94 -9.32 -2.45
N GLU A 49 15.89 -10.47 -3.13
CA GLU A 49 15.82 -11.80 -2.49
C GLU A 49 17.00 -12.10 -1.54
N GLU A 50 18.18 -11.54 -1.83
CA GLU A 50 19.39 -11.77 -1.03
C GLU A 50 19.42 -10.96 0.28
N ILE A 51 18.54 -9.98 0.45
CA ILE A 51 18.48 -9.13 1.64
C ILE A 51 17.13 -9.27 2.35
N PRO A 52 17.11 -9.30 3.70
CA PRO A 52 15.85 -9.22 4.43
C PRO A 52 15.10 -7.94 4.08
N HIS A 53 13.94 -8.07 3.43
CA HIS A 53 13.16 -6.93 2.96
C HIS A 53 11.66 -7.12 3.20
N ALA A 54 10.90 -6.05 2.97
CA ALA A 54 9.45 -6.08 2.99
C ALA A 54 8.92 -5.08 1.95
N ILE A 55 8.13 -5.57 1.00
CA ILE A 55 7.47 -4.72 0.00
C ILE A 55 6.16 -4.19 0.61
N CYS A 56 6.10 -2.88 0.89
CA CYS A 56 4.89 -2.22 1.38
C CYS A 56 4.25 -1.43 0.24
N TYR A 57 3.12 -1.91 -0.30
CA TYR A 57 2.43 -1.25 -1.40
C TYR A 57 1.79 0.05 -0.94
N ALA A 58 2.05 1.16 -1.63
CA ALA A 58 1.45 2.46 -1.33
C ALA A 58 -0.01 2.51 -1.79
N LEU A 59 -0.96 2.46 -0.84
CA LEU A 59 -2.40 2.36 -1.14
C LEU A 59 -2.95 3.53 -1.96
N LYS A 60 -2.38 4.72 -1.76
CA LYS A 60 -2.73 5.94 -2.51
C LYS A 60 -2.56 5.82 -4.03
N ALA A 61 -1.77 4.86 -4.52
CA ALA A 61 -1.59 4.64 -5.95
C ALA A 61 -2.85 4.00 -6.58
N ASN A 62 -3.38 2.95 -5.94
CA ASN A 62 -4.65 2.34 -6.31
C ASN A 62 -5.21 1.51 -5.14
N ALA A 63 -6.21 2.06 -4.46
CA ALA A 63 -6.82 1.44 -3.29
C ALA A 63 -7.95 0.45 -3.64
N ASN A 64 -8.07 -0.02 -4.89
CA ASN A 64 -9.09 -1.00 -5.24
C ASN A 64 -8.93 -2.29 -4.41
N LEU A 65 -10.00 -2.71 -3.73
CA LEU A 65 -9.96 -3.82 -2.78
C LEU A 65 -9.45 -5.14 -3.40
N GLN A 66 -9.75 -5.41 -4.67
CA GLN A 66 -9.30 -6.65 -5.34
C GLN A 66 -7.81 -6.60 -5.69
N ILE A 67 -7.30 -5.42 -6.07
CA ILE A 67 -5.85 -5.23 -6.27
C ILE A 67 -5.11 -5.42 -4.95
N LEU A 68 -5.60 -4.83 -3.86
CA LEU A 68 -4.99 -5.00 -2.55
C LEU A 68 -5.02 -6.46 -2.10
N ARG A 69 -6.11 -7.18 -2.36
CA ARG A 69 -6.20 -8.62 -2.04
C ARG A 69 -5.22 -9.45 -2.84
N LEU A 70 -5.11 -9.19 -4.14
CA LEU A 70 -4.11 -9.83 -5.01
C LEU A 70 -2.68 -9.65 -4.46
N LEU A 71 -2.32 -8.42 -4.07
CA LEU A 71 -1.01 -8.12 -3.51
C LEU A 71 -0.82 -8.75 -2.12
N ALA A 72 -1.86 -8.80 -1.30
CA ALA A 72 -1.84 -9.47 0.00
C ALA A 72 -1.56 -10.97 -0.15
N ASP A 73 -2.20 -11.62 -1.14
CA ASP A 73 -2.01 -13.05 -1.46
C ASP A 73 -0.58 -13.35 -1.94
N LEU A 74 0.09 -12.37 -2.56
CA LEU A 74 1.52 -12.46 -2.94
C LEU A 74 2.48 -12.22 -1.75
N GLY A 75 1.96 -11.76 -0.60
CA GLY A 75 2.75 -11.52 0.60
C GLY A 75 3.07 -10.05 0.89
N ALA A 76 2.56 -9.11 0.09
CA ALA A 76 2.81 -7.69 0.26
C ALA A 76 2.37 -7.16 1.64
N GLY A 77 3.11 -6.19 2.15
CA GLY A 77 2.64 -5.26 3.18
C GLY A 77 1.93 -4.07 2.57
N ALA A 78 1.60 -3.08 3.41
CA ALA A 78 0.96 -1.85 2.98
C ALA A 78 1.67 -0.63 3.56
N ASP A 79 1.83 0.41 2.74
CA ASP A 79 2.10 1.77 3.15
C ASP A 79 0.79 2.57 3.06
N ALA A 80 0.22 2.87 4.23
CA ALA A 80 -1.02 3.60 4.38
C ALA A 80 -0.74 5.03 4.88
N ALA A 81 -1.46 6.01 4.35
CA ALA A 81 -1.37 7.42 4.73
C ALA A 81 -2.57 7.89 5.58
N SER A 82 -3.55 7.03 5.83
CA SER A 82 -4.72 7.34 6.67
C SER A 82 -5.29 6.09 7.34
N VAL A 83 -6.13 6.27 8.36
CA VAL A 83 -6.85 5.16 8.99
C VAL A 83 -7.80 4.45 8.01
N GLY A 84 -8.35 5.16 7.03
CA GLY A 84 -9.21 4.58 5.99
C GLY A 84 -8.45 3.59 5.12
N GLU A 85 -7.23 3.96 4.70
CA GLU A 85 -6.33 3.06 3.97
C GLU A 85 -5.89 1.88 4.83
N LEU A 86 -5.52 2.11 6.10
CA LEU A 86 -5.19 1.03 7.04
C LEU A 86 -6.35 0.03 7.19
N GLN A 87 -7.59 0.51 7.34
CA GLN A 87 -8.77 -0.35 7.41
C GLN A 87 -8.99 -1.13 6.11
N LEU A 88 -8.75 -0.50 4.96
CA LEU A 88 -8.90 -1.14 3.66
C LEU A 88 -7.85 -2.21 3.42
N ALA A 89 -6.59 -1.97 3.80
CA ALA A 89 -5.51 -2.96 3.77
C ALA A 89 -5.86 -4.19 4.64
N ILE A 90 -6.33 -3.97 5.87
CA ILE A 90 -6.78 -5.05 6.76
C ILE A 90 -7.95 -5.82 6.13
N ARG A 91 -8.92 -5.11 5.55
CA ARG A 91 -10.07 -5.71 4.87
C ARG A 91 -9.66 -6.53 3.64
N ALA A 92 -8.59 -6.13 2.94
CA ALA A 92 -8.02 -6.85 1.81
C ALA A 92 -7.27 -8.13 2.22
N GLY A 93 -7.00 -8.33 3.53
CA GLY A 93 -6.27 -9.48 4.06
C GLY A 93 -4.82 -9.19 4.43
N ILE A 94 -4.34 -7.95 4.30
CA ILE A 94 -3.00 -7.57 4.74
C ILE A 94 -2.96 -7.58 6.27
N LYS A 95 -2.05 -8.35 6.85
CA LYS A 95 -1.91 -8.44 8.31
C LYS A 95 -1.41 -7.12 8.89
N PRO A 96 -1.96 -6.62 10.02
CA PRO A 96 -1.53 -5.36 10.63
C PRO A 96 -0.02 -5.25 10.83
N GLU A 97 0.67 -6.32 11.23
CA GLU A 97 2.13 -6.34 11.44
C GLU A 97 2.96 -6.16 10.15
N LYS A 98 2.30 -6.14 8.98
CA LYS A 98 2.88 -5.78 7.68
C LYS A 98 2.47 -4.39 7.17
N ILE A 99 1.75 -3.61 7.98
CA ILE A 99 1.26 -2.29 7.58
C ILE A 99 2.05 -1.19 8.28
N VAL A 100 2.56 -0.26 7.47
CA VAL A 100 3.19 0.98 7.90
C VAL A 100 2.16 2.10 7.77
N LEU A 101 2.04 2.95 8.80
CA LEU A 101 1.17 4.12 8.75
C LEU A 101 2.01 5.41 8.76
N GLY A 102 2.00 6.14 7.65
CA GLY A 102 2.64 7.45 7.48
C GLY A 102 1.65 8.62 7.48
N GLY A 103 2.12 9.80 7.07
CA GLY A 103 1.33 11.03 6.92
C GLY A 103 1.58 12.05 8.02
N VAL A 104 1.73 13.32 7.66
CA VAL A 104 2.11 14.42 8.58
C VAL A 104 1.04 14.81 9.62
N GLY A 105 -0.20 14.33 9.47
CA GLY A 105 -1.36 14.83 10.19
C GLY A 105 -2.20 13.76 10.88
N LYS A 106 -1.58 12.67 11.35
CA LYS A 106 -2.30 11.56 12.01
C LYS A 106 -3.06 12.09 13.23
N ARG A 107 -4.36 11.83 13.29
CA ARG A 107 -5.19 12.20 14.45
C ARG A 107 -5.07 11.19 15.59
N ASP A 108 -5.35 11.61 16.82
CA ASP A 108 -5.26 10.78 18.03
C ASP A 108 -6.01 9.44 17.93
N ASP A 109 -7.19 9.44 17.30
CA ASP A 109 -8.00 8.24 17.06
C ASP A 109 -7.39 7.32 16.00
N GLU A 110 -6.73 7.86 14.98
CA GLU A 110 -5.98 7.08 13.99
C GLU A 110 -4.76 6.40 14.63
N ILE A 111 -4.00 7.14 15.45
CA ILE A 111 -2.87 6.61 16.22
C ILE A 111 -3.37 5.51 17.17
N THR A 112 -4.44 5.78 17.92
CA THR A 112 -5.05 4.81 18.84
C THR A 112 -5.48 3.55 18.11
N PHE A 113 -6.12 3.68 16.94
CA PHE A 113 -6.57 2.56 16.14
C PHE A 113 -5.38 1.72 15.65
N ALA A 114 -4.35 2.36 15.10
CA ALA A 114 -3.14 1.71 14.61
C ALA A 114 -2.41 0.93 15.72
N LEU A 115 -2.24 1.52 16.90
CA LEU A 115 -1.61 0.87 18.05
C LEU A 115 -2.44 -0.31 18.59
N LYS A 116 -3.77 -0.20 18.57
CA LYS A 116 -4.66 -1.31 18.97
C LYS A 116 -4.61 -2.46 17.97
N LYS A 117 -4.48 -2.17 16.67
CA LYS A 117 -4.36 -3.19 15.61
C LYS A 117 -2.98 -3.84 15.56
N GLY A 118 -1.95 -3.19 16.10
CA GLY A 118 -0.58 -3.70 16.06
C GLY A 118 0.04 -3.52 14.68
N VAL A 119 -0.01 -2.29 14.15
CA VAL A 119 0.68 -1.96 12.90
C VAL A 119 2.20 -2.19 13.02
N ARG A 120 2.86 -2.46 11.89
CA ARG A 120 4.32 -2.65 11.83
C ARG A 120 5.07 -1.48 12.43
N THR A 121 4.68 -0.26 12.04
CA THR A 121 5.32 0.99 12.47
C THR A 121 4.44 2.19 12.16
N LEU A 122 4.56 3.21 13.00
CA LEU A 122 4.12 4.58 12.75
C LEU A 122 5.32 5.36 12.20
N ASN A 123 5.25 5.78 10.95
CA ASN A 123 6.27 6.67 10.38
C ASN A 123 5.97 8.10 10.84
N VAL A 124 6.77 8.60 11.78
CA VAL A 124 6.64 9.90 12.43
C VAL A 124 7.36 10.97 11.62
N GLU A 125 6.70 12.11 11.44
CA GLU A 125 7.18 13.21 10.60
C GLU A 125 7.46 14.50 11.39
N SER A 126 7.17 14.53 12.69
CA SER A 126 7.50 15.66 13.57
C SER A 126 7.74 15.23 15.03
N GLU A 127 8.44 16.07 15.78
CA GLU A 127 8.64 15.84 17.23
C GLU A 127 7.31 15.89 17.99
N GLN A 128 6.41 16.80 17.62
CA GLN A 128 5.09 16.94 18.23
C GLN A 128 4.26 15.66 18.05
N GLU A 129 4.29 15.08 16.85
CA GLU A 129 3.64 13.81 16.59
C GLU A 129 4.24 12.68 17.44
N LEU A 130 5.58 12.63 17.59
CA LEU A 130 6.23 11.64 18.46
C LEU A 130 5.74 11.73 19.91
N GLN A 131 5.62 12.95 20.44
CA GLN A 131 5.12 13.21 21.78
C GLN A 131 3.67 12.73 21.94
N VAL A 132 2.80 13.01 20.97
CA VAL A 132 1.39 12.56 20.97
C VAL A 132 1.31 11.02 20.92
N ILE A 133 2.08 10.37 20.04
CA ILE A 133 2.14 8.91 19.96
C ILE A 133 2.56 8.31 21.30
N ASN A 134 3.60 8.87 21.94
CA ASN A 134 4.07 8.40 23.24
C ASN A 134 3.01 8.52 24.33
N GLN A 135 2.28 9.65 24.39
CA GLN A 135 1.19 9.85 25.34
C GLN A 135 0.07 8.82 25.14
N ILE A 136 -0.34 8.58 23.89
CA ILE A 136 -1.40 7.60 23.56
C ILE A 136 -0.92 6.18 23.88
N ALA A 137 0.29 5.81 23.49
CA ALA A 137 0.87 4.50 23.75
C ALA A 137 0.95 4.21 25.26
N THR A 138 1.38 5.19 26.05
CA THR A 138 1.41 5.12 27.53
C THR A 138 0.01 4.88 28.10
N LYS A 139 -0.99 5.65 27.65
CA LYS A 139 -2.41 5.47 28.07
C LYS A 139 -2.94 4.08 27.71
N LEU A 140 -2.47 3.49 26.62
CA LEU A 140 -2.86 2.14 26.17
C LEU A 140 -2.03 1.02 26.81
N GLY A 141 -1.02 1.33 27.62
CA GLY A 141 -0.09 0.34 28.17
C GLY A 141 0.70 -0.40 27.08
N LYS A 142 1.03 0.27 25.97
CA LYS A 142 1.75 -0.29 24.82
C LYS A 142 3.05 0.47 24.57
N GLN A 143 4.01 -0.21 23.96
CA GLN A 143 5.16 0.42 23.31
C GLN A 143 4.81 0.67 21.85
N ALA A 144 4.87 1.92 21.39
CA ALA A 144 4.62 2.26 20.00
C ALA A 144 5.83 1.91 19.12
N PRO A 145 5.64 1.14 18.02
CA PRO A 145 6.68 0.99 17.01
C PRO A 145 6.73 2.27 16.16
N VAL A 146 7.86 2.97 16.17
CA VAL A 146 8.03 4.24 15.47
C VAL A 146 9.26 4.22 14.57
N ASN A 147 9.15 4.84 13.40
CA ASN A 147 10.28 5.25 12.56
C ASN A 147 10.24 6.77 12.43
N LEU A 148 11.41 7.42 12.32
CA LEU A 148 11.48 8.84 12.00
C LEU A 148 11.67 9.02 10.48
N ARG A 149 10.85 9.86 9.85
CA ARG A 149 11.05 10.27 8.46
C ARG A 149 12.15 11.32 8.41
N VAL A 150 13.30 10.94 7.89
CA VAL A 150 14.47 11.83 7.76
C VAL A 150 14.53 12.36 6.33
N ASN A 151 14.70 13.67 6.18
CA ASN A 151 15.04 14.27 4.89
C ASN A 151 16.52 14.02 4.62
N PRO A 152 16.89 13.33 3.52
CA PRO A 152 18.30 13.16 3.19
C PRO A 152 18.91 14.52 2.83
N ASP A 153 20.16 14.74 3.23
CA ASP A 153 20.93 15.94 2.89
C ASP A 153 21.40 15.88 1.43
N ILE A 154 20.42 15.90 0.52
CA ILE A 154 20.60 15.88 -0.92
C ILE A 154 19.87 17.10 -1.46
N ASP A 155 20.61 17.98 -2.13
CA ASP A 155 20.04 19.12 -2.83
C ASP A 155 19.12 18.63 -3.96
N SER A 156 17.85 19.03 -3.92
CA SER A 156 16.86 18.59 -4.91
C SER A 156 17.05 19.26 -6.28
N ASN A 157 17.92 20.28 -6.42
CA ASN A 157 18.12 21.06 -7.65
C ASN A 157 16.77 21.48 -8.31
N THR A 158 15.76 21.74 -7.47
CA THR A 158 14.40 22.13 -7.86
C THR A 158 14.10 23.54 -7.42
#